data_AF-A0A444M8M4-F1
#
_entry.id   AF-A0A444M8M4-F1
#
_cell.length_a   1.000
_cell.length_b   1.000
_cell.length_c   1.000
_cell.angle_alpha   90.00
_cell.angle_beta   90.00
_cell.angle_gamma   90.00
#
_symmetry.space_group_name_H-M   'P 1'
#
loop_
_entity.id
_entity.type
_entity.pdbx_description
1 polymer ?
#
loop_
_entity_poly.entity_id
_entity_poly.type
_entity_poly.pdbx_seq_one_letter_code
_entity_poly.pdbx_strand_id
1 'polypeptide(L)'
;MSRKGWCPGALRPMPAGDGLLLRLRPRGSMLAADQVAGLADLATLYGNGAIDLGSRASLQLRGVTAAALPDLHKALADLALLDSDPALEARRNTITTPLWQTGDETADLITLLEDGLQHAPDLPAKFGFALDTGRAPCLQLASADLRIEESSAGLILRPDGCPMGQVFQPLDLPELLGKLLHWFVKTDCPRMAVALRDGHVAPLRQDAPPRPQPAMADLLQTSGLLFAPFGAASSQAFHELAAQGLRLTPWRAVRPDSPPPLTRHWLQNPNDTRLRVDACPGAPHCSAASVTTRDLALQLAPLVPPGRHLHLSGCAKGCARATAADVTLTGRDGRFDLILQGRAGDAPAQTGLAPHTLAAAIGGHFAPPL
;
A
#
# COMPACT_ATOMS: atom_id res chain seq x y z
N MET A 1 -7.80 14.28 -16.67
CA MET A 1 -7.92 12.94 -17.29
C MET A 1 -8.51 11.97 -16.28
N SER A 2 -9.67 11.36 -16.56
CA SER A 2 -10.21 10.28 -15.71
C SER A 2 -9.28 9.07 -15.76
N ARG A 3 -9.00 8.45 -14.61
CA ARG A 3 -8.25 7.18 -14.54
C ARG A 3 -9.13 6.08 -15.13
N LYS A 4 -9.05 5.87 -16.45
CA LYS A 4 -9.66 4.70 -17.10
C LYS A 4 -9.00 3.42 -16.56
N GLY A 5 -9.78 2.53 -15.94
CA GLY A 5 -9.33 1.22 -15.44
C GLY A 5 -10.05 0.76 -14.17
N TRP A 6 -9.96 -0.54 -13.85
CA TRP A 6 -10.43 -1.13 -12.59
C TRP A 6 -9.29 -1.20 -11.55
N CYS A 7 -9.57 -1.56 -10.30
CA CYS A 7 -8.50 -1.90 -9.35
C CYS A 7 -7.97 -3.30 -9.68
N PRO A 8 -6.68 -3.50 -10.02
CA PRO A 8 -6.19 -4.83 -10.34
C PRO A 8 -6.27 -5.75 -9.12
N GLY A 9 -6.55 -7.02 -9.38
CA GLY A 9 -6.33 -8.17 -8.50
C GLY A 9 -5.48 -9.21 -9.23
N ALA A 10 -5.09 -10.27 -8.54
CA ALA A 10 -4.42 -11.43 -9.11
C ALA A 10 -5.31 -12.11 -10.16
N LEU A 11 -6.59 -12.33 -9.85
CA LEU A 11 -7.54 -12.99 -10.76
C LEU A 11 -8.10 -12.05 -11.84
N ARG A 12 -7.97 -10.74 -11.64
CA ARG A 12 -8.35 -9.70 -12.60
C ARG A 12 -7.18 -8.74 -12.84
N PRO A 13 -6.10 -9.20 -13.50
CA PRO A 13 -4.92 -8.38 -13.75
C PRO A 13 -5.24 -7.21 -14.66
N MET A 14 -4.41 -6.17 -14.62
CA MET A 14 -4.53 -5.00 -15.49
C MET A 14 -3.40 -4.95 -16.52
N PRO A 15 -3.67 -4.60 -17.78
CA PRO A 15 -2.61 -4.30 -18.75
C PRO A 15 -1.76 -3.09 -18.32
N ALA A 16 -0.44 -3.24 -18.41
CA ALA A 16 0.57 -2.23 -18.17
C ALA A 16 1.52 -2.12 -19.38
N GLY A 17 2.59 -1.31 -19.28
CA GLY A 17 3.55 -1.15 -20.37
C GLY A 17 4.48 -2.36 -20.52
N ASP A 18 4.70 -3.09 -19.42
CA ASP A 18 5.57 -4.26 -19.34
C ASP A 18 4.84 -5.60 -19.50
N GLY A 19 3.51 -5.62 -19.59
CA GLY A 19 2.69 -6.84 -19.57
C GLY A 19 1.50 -6.68 -18.64
N LEU A 20 1.12 -7.73 -17.93
CA LEU A 20 0.08 -7.71 -16.93
C LEU A 20 0.63 -7.31 -15.55
N LEU A 21 -0.17 -6.52 -14.83
CA LEU A 21 0.02 -6.13 -13.44
C LEU A 21 -0.98 -6.90 -12.57
N LEU A 22 -0.46 -7.77 -11.72
CA LEU A 22 -1.23 -8.50 -10.72
C LEU A 22 -1.04 -7.84 -9.36
N ARG A 23 -2.10 -7.73 -8.58
CA ARG A 23 -2.02 -7.32 -7.17
C ARG A 23 -2.42 -8.48 -6.28
N LEU A 24 -1.50 -8.93 -5.45
CA LEU A 24 -1.77 -9.96 -4.45
C LEU A 24 -2.14 -9.31 -3.12
N ARG A 25 -3.03 -9.97 -2.38
CA ARG A 25 -3.50 -9.58 -1.05
C ARG A 25 -3.30 -10.75 -0.09
N PRO A 26 -2.07 -10.93 0.43
CA PRO A 26 -1.79 -12.02 1.36
C PRO A 26 -2.69 -11.96 2.59
N ARG A 27 -3.03 -13.13 3.11
CA ARG A 27 -3.94 -13.32 4.25
C ARG A 27 -3.37 -12.60 5.48
N GLY A 28 -4.19 -11.84 6.18
CA GLY A 28 -3.75 -11.04 7.33
C GLY A 28 -2.60 -10.06 7.08
N SER A 29 -2.33 -9.65 5.83
CA SER A 29 -1.12 -8.89 5.46
C SER A 29 0.21 -9.63 5.72
N MET A 30 0.22 -10.96 5.68
CA MET A 30 1.38 -11.78 6.03
C MET A 30 1.82 -12.72 4.91
N LEU A 31 3.10 -13.03 4.88
CA LEU A 31 3.72 -14.04 4.03
C LEU A 31 4.54 -14.99 4.89
N ALA A 32 4.35 -16.29 4.74
CA ALA A 32 5.24 -17.31 5.27
C ALA A 32 6.57 -17.36 4.48
N ALA A 33 7.62 -17.96 5.06
CA ALA A 33 8.95 -17.96 4.44
C ALA A 33 8.97 -18.62 3.04
N ASP A 34 8.27 -19.75 2.89
CA ASP A 34 8.08 -20.43 1.61
C ASP A 34 7.33 -19.57 0.58
N GLN A 35 6.32 -18.81 1.02
CA GLN A 35 5.62 -17.83 0.18
C GLN A 35 6.53 -16.68 -0.26
N VAL A 36 7.43 -16.20 0.61
CA VAL A 36 8.41 -15.15 0.26
C VAL A 36 9.39 -15.66 -0.79
N ALA A 37 9.96 -16.85 -0.57
CA ALA A 37 10.84 -17.51 -1.51
C ALA A 37 10.15 -17.75 -2.87
N GLY A 38 8.96 -18.35 -2.83
CA GLY A 38 8.16 -18.62 -4.01
C GLY A 38 7.79 -17.35 -4.77
N LEU A 39 7.42 -16.26 -4.09
CA LEU A 39 7.14 -14.98 -4.75
C LEU A 39 8.36 -14.40 -5.47
N ALA A 40 9.56 -14.54 -4.90
CA ALA A 40 10.80 -14.10 -5.54
C ALA A 40 11.06 -14.89 -6.84
N ASP A 41 10.87 -16.20 -6.79
CA ASP A 41 11.02 -17.09 -7.95
C ASP A 41 9.97 -16.79 -9.03
N LEU A 42 8.69 -16.68 -8.64
CA LEU A 42 7.58 -16.40 -9.56
C LEU A 42 7.71 -15.02 -10.23
N ALA A 43 8.16 -14.00 -9.50
CA ALA A 43 8.40 -12.68 -10.06
C ALA A 43 9.47 -12.71 -11.16
N THR A 44 10.50 -13.56 -11.00
CA THR A 44 11.58 -13.74 -11.98
C THR A 44 11.14 -14.61 -13.15
N LEU A 45 10.43 -15.71 -12.88
CA LEU A 45 10.05 -16.71 -13.88
C LEU A 45 8.95 -16.21 -14.81
N TYR A 46 7.92 -15.57 -14.25
CA TYR A 46 6.72 -15.19 -14.99
C TYR A 46 6.60 -13.69 -15.25
N GLY A 47 7.37 -12.87 -14.55
CA GLY A 47 7.31 -11.41 -14.61
C GLY A 47 8.63 -10.77 -15.07
N ASN A 48 8.82 -9.52 -14.69
CA ASN A 48 10.07 -8.79 -14.94
C ASN A 48 10.97 -8.65 -13.70
N GLY A 49 10.73 -9.48 -12.67
CA GLY A 49 11.47 -9.44 -11.41
C GLY A 49 11.09 -8.31 -10.47
N ALA A 50 10.15 -7.42 -10.82
CA ALA A 50 9.70 -6.35 -9.92
C ALA A 50 8.58 -6.82 -8.98
N ILE A 51 8.71 -6.49 -7.70
CA ILE A 51 7.70 -6.71 -6.66
C ILE A 51 7.42 -5.37 -5.97
N ASP A 52 6.34 -4.69 -6.37
CA ASP A 52 6.00 -3.37 -5.80
C ASP A 52 5.14 -3.53 -4.54
N LEU A 53 5.55 -2.87 -3.45
CA LEU A 53 4.82 -2.80 -2.19
C LEU A 53 3.77 -1.67 -2.24
N GLY A 54 2.53 -2.00 -1.93
CA GLY A 54 1.38 -1.10 -1.97
C GLY A 54 1.08 -0.46 -0.62
N SER A 55 0.40 0.69 -0.65
CA SER A 55 0.00 1.45 0.55
C SER A 55 -1.15 0.83 1.36
N ARG A 56 -1.57 -0.39 1.01
CA ARG A 56 -2.65 -1.14 1.67
C ARG A 56 -2.15 -2.55 2.03
N ALA A 57 -0.88 -2.65 2.43
CA ALA A 57 -0.22 -3.91 2.78
C ALA A 57 -0.44 -5.03 1.73
N SER A 58 -0.43 -4.63 0.46
CA SER A 58 -0.57 -5.51 -0.71
C SER A 58 0.73 -5.51 -1.50
N LEU A 59 0.98 -6.52 -2.33
CA LEU A 59 2.12 -6.51 -3.26
C LEU A 59 1.65 -6.60 -4.70
N GLN A 60 2.52 -6.24 -5.65
CA GLN A 60 2.21 -6.31 -7.07
C GLN A 60 3.32 -7.01 -7.84
N LEU A 61 2.94 -7.97 -8.68
CA LEU A 61 3.80 -8.60 -9.67
C LEU A 61 3.56 -7.92 -11.02
N ARG A 62 4.65 -7.65 -11.75
CA ARG A 62 4.60 -6.94 -13.04
C ARG A 62 5.25 -7.77 -14.14
N GLY A 63 4.96 -7.39 -15.38
CA GLY A 63 5.62 -7.96 -16.54
C GLY A 63 5.08 -9.32 -16.97
N VAL A 64 3.92 -9.73 -16.45
CA VAL A 64 3.39 -11.07 -16.71
C VAL A 64 2.74 -11.13 -18.09
N THR A 65 3.13 -12.09 -18.93
CA THR A 65 2.49 -12.25 -20.24
C THR A 65 1.12 -12.91 -20.10
N ALA A 66 0.20 -12.64 -21.03
CA ALA A 66 -1.11 -13.30 -21.03
C ALA A 66 -1.01 -14.83 -21.15
N ALA A 67 0.02 -15.33 -21.85
CA ALA A 67 0.27 -16.77 -22.01
C ALA A 67 0.76 -17.43 -20.71
N ALA A 68 1.56 -16.72 -19.91
CA ALA A 68 2.08 -17.21 -18.64
C ALA A 68 1.05 -17.17 -17.49
N LEU A 69 -0.03 -16.42 -17.66
CA LEU A 69 -0.99 -16.15 -16.58
C LEU A 69 -1.62 -17.43 -15.96
N PRO A 70 -2.05 -18.44 -16.73
CA PRO A 70 -2.62 -19.65 -16.14
C PRO A 70 -1.64 -20.43 -15.26
N ASP A 71 -0.37 -20.54 -15.68
CA ASP A 71 0.67 -21.24 -14.92
C ASP A 71 1.05 -20.46 -13.65
N LEU A 72 1.15 -19.14 -13.76
CA LEU A 72 1.37 -18.28 -12.60
C LEU A 72 0.21 -18.40 -11.60
N HIS A 73 -1.04 -18.42 -12.06
CA HIS A 73 -2.19 -18.63 -11.18
C HIS A 73 -2.11 -19.96 -10.44
N LYS A 74 -1.74 -21.05 -11.13
CA LYS A 74 -1.54 -22.36 -10.50
C LYS A 74 -0.47 -22.29 -9.41
N ALA A 75 0.69 -21.72 -9.71
CA ALA A 75 1.78 -21.62 -8.74
C ALA A 75 1.45 -20.70 -7.55
N LEU A 76 0.70 -19.61 -7.78
CA LEU A 76 0.20 -18.76 -6.69
C LEU A 76 -0.83 -19.49 -5.82
N ALA A 77 -1.69 -20.32 -6.42
CA ALA A 77 -2.64 -21.15 -5.67
C ALA A 77 -1.93 -22.21 -4.84
N ASP A 78 -0.88 -22.86 -5.36
CA ASP A 78 -0.05 -23.83 -4.64
C ASP A 78 0.64 -23.19 -3.40
N LEU A 79 0.94 -21.88 -3.46
CA LEU A 79 1.45 -21.10 -2.32
C LEU A 79 0.35 -20.51 -1.41
N ALA A 80 -0.93 -20.80 -1.66
CA ALA A 80 -2.06 -20.18 -0.96
C ALA A 80 -2.09 -18.64 -1.03
N LEU A 81 -1.60 -18.06 -2.15
CA LEU A 81 -1.56 -16.63 -2.43
C LEU A 81 -2.62 -16.17 -3.45
N LEU A 82 -3.49 -17.08 -3.87
CA LEU A 82 -4.59 -16.82 -4.79
C LEU A 82 -5.93 -17.15 -4.12
N ASP A 83 -6.90 -16.24 -4.25
CA ASP A 83 -8.27 -16.50 -3.82
C ASP A 83 -8.98 -17.48 -4.77
N SER A 84 -10.07 -18.09 -4.31
CA SER A 84 -10.89 -19.00 -5.12
C SER A 84 -11.65 -18.30 -6.25
N ASP A 85 -12.02 -17.04 -6.05
CA ASP A 85 -12.75 -16.24 -7.03
C ASP A 85 -12.48 -14.72 -6.91
N PRO A 86 -12.74 -13.95 -7.98
CA PRO A 86 -12.44 -12.52 -8.00
C PRO A 86 -13.28 -11.66 -7.04
N ALA A 87 -14.47 -12.10 -6.63
CA ALA A 87 -15.33 -11.32 -5.75
C ALA A 87 -14.80 -11.38 -4.32
N LEU A 88 -14.41 -12.56 -3.83
CA LEU A 88 -13.72 -12.71 -2.55
C LEU A 88 -12.40 -11.93 -2.51
N GLU A 89 -11.60 -12.02 -3.56
CA GLU A 89 -10.37 -11.23 -3.70
C GLU A 89 -10.62 -9.72 -3.56
N ALA A 90 -11.69 -9.22 -4.19
CA ALA A 90 -12.03 -7.81 -4.19
C ALA A 90 -12.48 -7.31 -2.79
N ARG A 91 -13.11 -8.17 -1.99
CA ARG A 91 -13.59 -7.87 -0.63
C ARG A 91 -12.47 -7.79 0.40
N ARG A 92 -11.38 -8.56 0.24
CA ARG A 92 -10.27 -8.68 1.22
C ARG A 92 -9.22 -7.56 1.14
N ASN A 93 -9.65 -6.31 1.26
CA ASN A 93 -8.73 -5.17 1.35
C ASN A 93 -8.39 -4.86 2.82
N THR A 94 -7.74 -5.81 3.49
CA THR A 94 -7.41 -5.76 4.92
C THR A 94 -5.96 -5.35 5.14
N ILE A 95 -5.74 -4.45 6.09
CA ILE A 95 -4.42 -4.07 6.61
C ILE A 95 -4.36 -4.49 8.06
N THR A 96 -3.40 -5.34 8.41
CA THR A 96 -3.15 -5.75 9.78
C THR A 96 -1.92 -5.05 10.33
N THR A 97 -1.95 -4.67 11.60
CA THR A 97 -0.78 -4.09 12.29
C THR A 97 0.43 -5.02 12.10
N PRO A 98 1.59 -4.53 11.65
CA PRO A 98 2.76 -5.40 11.54
C PRO A 98 3.39 -5.69 12.92
N LEU A 99 2.96 -5.02 13.99
CA LEU A 99 3.66 -4.97 15.28
C LEU A 99 3.10 -5.92 16.36
N TRP A 100 2.11 -6.75 16.05
CA TRP A 100 1.63 -7.79 16.97
C TRP A 100 2.66 -8.92 17.14
N GLN A 101 2.53 -9.73 18.20
CA GLN A 101 3.44 -10.83 18.51
C GLN A 101 2.66 -12.16 18.57
N THR A 102 3.33 -13.28 18.25
CA THR A 102 2.73 -14.61 18.42
C THR A 102 2.19 -14.78 19.83
N GLY A 103 0.90 -15.12 19.94
CA GLY A 103 0.16 -15.19 21.20
C GLY A 103 -0.77 -14.00 21.46
N ASP A 104 -0.66 -12.91 20.70
CA ASP A 104 -1.65 -11.83 20.72
C ASP A 104 -2.97 -12.31 20.04
N GLU A 105 -4.11 -11.83 20.51
CA GLU A 105 -5.46 -12.11 19.95
C GLU A 105 -5.64 -11.65 18.50
N THR A 106 -4.66 -10.88 17.97
CA THR A 106 -4.67 -10.36 16.60
C THR A 106 -4.77 -11.50 15.57
N ALA A 107 -4.14 -12.66 15.81
CA ALA A 107 -4.20 -13.79 14.88
C ALA A 107 -5.63 -14.37 14.75
N ASP A 108 -6.34 -14.48 15.87
CA ASP A 108 -7.72 -14.97 15.90
C ASP A 108 -8.66 -13.96 15.24
N LEU A 109 -8.44 -12.67 15.46
CA LEU A 109 -9.21 -11.61 14.82
C LEU A 109 -8.99 -11.52 13.30
N ILE A 110 -7.79 -11.85 12.80
CA ILE A 110 -7.57 -12.00 11.35
C ILE A 110 -8.50 -13.08 10.80
N THR A 111 -8.54 -14.25 11.44
CA THR A 111 -9.39 -15.38 11.03
C THR A 111 -10.86 -15.00 11.05
N LEU A 112 -11.34 -14.42 12.16
CA LEU A 112 -12.72 -13.99 12.32
C LEU A 112 -13.14 -12.92 11.30
N LEU A 113 -12.26 -11.95 11.01
CA LEU A 113 -12.51 -10.95 9.98
C LEU A 113 -12.60 -11.61 8.60
N GLU A 114 -11.65 -12.46 8.24
CA GLU A 114 -11.64 -13.11 6.93
C GLU A 114 -12.85 -14.02 6.71
N ASP A 115 -13.28 -14.76 7.74
CA ASP A 115 -14.50 -15.58 7.70
C ASP A 115 -15.76 -14.71 7.56
N GLY A 116 -15.84 -13.60 8.29
CA GLY A 116 -16.93 -12.63 8.15
C GLY A 116 -17.01 -12.04 6.74
N LEU A 117 -15.87 -11.82 6.08
CA LEU A 117 -15.81 -11.29 4.72
C LEU A 117 -16.23 -12.27 3.62
N GLN A 118 -16.24 -13.58 3.89
CA GLN A 118 -16.74 -14.58 2.93
C GLN A 118 -18.22 -14.31 2.57
N HIS A 119 -18.99 -13.82 3.53
CA HIS A 119 -20.43 -13.56 3.42
C HIS A 119 -20.77 -12.07 3.29
N ALA A 120 -19.77 -11.21 3.11
CA ALA A 120 -19.98 -9.77 2.94
C ALA A 120 -20.70 -9.45 1.61
N PRO A 121 -21.51 -8.38 1.56
CA PRO A 121 -22.07 -7.88 0.31
C PRO A 121 -20.97 -7.35 -0.61
N ASP A 122 -21.31 -7.02 -1.86
CA ASP A 122 -20.35 -6.40 -2.78
C ASP A 122 -20.00 -4.97 -2.33
N LEU A 123 -18.71 -4.73 -2.14
CA LEU A 123 -18.19 -3.46 -1.62
C LEU A 123 -17.53 -2.64 -2.72
N PRO A 124 -17.50 -1.30 -2.61
CA PRO A 124 -16.70 -0.45 -3.49
C PRO A 124 -15.25 -0.92 -3.53
N ALA A 125 -14.62 -0.88 -4.71
CA ALA A 125 -13.28 -1.43 -4.94
C ALA A 125 -12.14 -0.86 -4.07
N LYS A 126 -12.39 0.25 -3.37
CA LYS A 126 -11.43 0.90 -2.45
C LYS A 126 -11.82 0.78 -0.98
N PHE A 127 -12.97 0.20 -0.67
CA PHE A 127 -13.39 -0.06 0.70
C PHE A 127 -12.35 -0.98 1.37
N GLY A 128 -11.98 -0.71 2.62
CA GLY A 128 -10.95 -1.51 3.30
C GLY A 128 -11.12 -1.60 4.80
N PHE A 129 -10.32 -2.46 5.39
CA PHE A 129 -10.36 -2.80 6.81
C PHE A 129 -8.98 -2.57 7.44
N ALA A 130 -8.94 -2.03 8.65
CA ALA A 130 -7.72 -1.97 9.45
C ALA A 130 -7.90 -2.79 10.74
N LEU A 131 -7.00 -3.72 11.01
CA LEU A 131 -6.91 -4.48 12.24
C LEU A 131 -5.68 -3.98 13.03
N ASP A 132 -5.90 -3.11 14.00
CA ASP A 132 -4.85 -2.41 14.76
C ASP A 132 -4.91 -2.74 16.25
N THR A 133 -4.83 -4.04 16.53
CA THR A 133 -4.93 -4.65 17.87
C THR A 133 -3.55 -5.03 18.44
N GLY A 134 -2.48 -4.44 17.90
CA GLY A 134 -1.13 -4.63 18.42
C GLY A 134 -0.94 -3.91 19.75
N ARG A 135 0.21 -4.15 20.41
CA ARG A 135 0.55 -3.49 21.69
C ARG A 135 0.45 -1.97 21.63
N ALA A 136 0.83 -1.36 20.51
CA ALA A 136 0.66 0.06 20.22
C ALA A 136 -0.08 0.25 18.88
N PRO A 137 -1.07 1.16 18.80
CA PRO A 137 -1.74 1.49 17.54
C PRO A 137 -0.77 2.10 16.53
N CYS A 138 -0.90 1.73 15.25
CA CYS A 138 -0.05 2.23 14.18
C CYS A 138 -0.76 2.47 12.83
N LEU A 139 -2.04 2.11 12.70
CA LEU A 139 -2.80 2.14 11.45
C LEU A 139 -3.90 3.22 11.41
N GLN A 140 -3.96 4.14 12.38
CA GLN A 140 -4.98 5.21 12.39
C GLN A 140 -4.89 6.13 11.17
N LEU A 141 -3.67 6.30 10.62
CA LEU A 141 -3.44 7.06 9.39
C LEU A 141 -3.55 6.21 8.11
N ALA A 142 -3.69 4.89 8.23
CA ALA A 142 -3.86 4.01 7.08
C ALA A 142 -5.26 4.19 6.46
N SER A 143 -5.36 4.01 5.13
CA SER A 143 -6.63 4.08 4.43
C SER A 143 -7.48 2.85 4.74
N ALA A 144 -8.54 3.04 5.51
CA ALA A 144 -9.55 2.04 5.82
C ALA A 144 -10.95 2.69 5.84
N ASP A 145 -11.98 1.86 5.93
CA ASP A 145 -13.38 2.25 6.04
C ASP A 145 -14.00 1.68 7.32
N LEU A 146 -13.56 0.49 7.73
CA LEU A 146 -13.84 -0.09 9.04
C LEU A 146 -12.55 -0.41 9.77
N ARG A 147 -12.57 -0.22 11.08
CA ARG A 147 -11.40 -0.36 11.94
C ARG A 147 -11.74 -1.23 13.13
N ILE A 148 -10.93 -2.25 13.36
CA ILE A 148 -10.94 -3.08 14.56
C ILE A 148 -9.72 -2.66 15.35
N GLU A 149 -9.95 -2.05 16.51
CA GLU A 149 -8.93 -1.35 17.29
C GLU A 149 -9.11 -1.69 18.77
N GLU A 150 -8.10 -1.34 19.56
CA GLU A 150 -8.16 -1.44 21.01
C GLU A 150 -8.55 -0.11 21.66
N SER A 151 -9.34 -0.18 22.72
CA SER A 151 -9.69 0.95 23.59
C SER A 151 -9.37 0.63 25.05
N SER A 152 -9.59 1.60 25.96
CA SER A 152 -9.52 1.33 27.41
C SER A 152 -10.63 0.41 27.91
N ALA A 153 -11.68 0.19 27.12
CA ALA A 153 -12.82 -0.66 27.45
C ALA A 153 -12.77 -2.04 26.74
N GLY A 154 -11.69 -2.33 26.00
CA GLY A 154 -11.51 -3.54 25.19
C GLY A 154 -11.58 -3.27 23.68
N LEU A 155 -11.78 -4.34 22.90
CA LEU A 155 -11.87 -4.29 21.44
C LEU A 155 -13.06 -3.44 20.99
N ILE A 156 -12.83 -2.61 19.98
CA ILE A 156 -13.86 -1.78 19.35
C ILE A 156 -13.93 -1.99 17.83
N LEU A 157 -15.15 -2.00 17.29
CA LEU A 157 -15.41 -1.87 15.86
C LEU A 157 -15.83 -0.42 15.58
N ARG A 158 -15.05 0.26 14.75
CA ARG A 158 -15.20 1.69 14.49
C ARG A 158 -15.31 2.00 12.99
N PRO A 159 -16.38 2.70 12.56
CA PRO A 159 -16.43 3.30 11.22
C PRO A 159 -15.36 4.39 11.06
N ASP A 160 -14.64 4.38 9.94
CA ASP A 160 -13.69 5.45 9.62
C ASP A 160 -14.43 6.79 9.47
N GLY A 161 -13.99 7.80 10.21
CA GLY A 161 -14.70 9.09 10.34
C GLY A 161 -15.49 9.25 11.64
N CYS A 162 -15.73 8.18 12.41
CA CYS A 162 -16.28 8.27 13.76
C CYS A 162 -15.16 8.41 14.81
N PRO A 163 -15.34 9.25 15.84
CA PRO A 163 -14.39 9.37 16.95
C PRO A 163 -14.44 8.17 17.92
N MET A 164 -15.55 7.44 17.95
CA MET A 164 -15.81 6.32 18.87
C MET A 164 -16.26 5.08 18.12
N GLY A 165 -15.94 3.91 18.66
CA GLY A 165 -16.39 2.60 18.17
C GLY A 165 -17.29 1.89 19.19
N GLN A 166 -17.93 0.82 18.74
CA GLN A 166 -18.71 -0.07 19.59
C GLN A 166 -17.80 -1.12 20.21
N VAL A 167 -17.86 -1.30 21.54
CA VAL A 167 -17.13 -2.38 22.23
C VAL A 167 -17.81 -3.71 21.90
N PHE A 168 -17.00 -4.74 21.61
CA PHE A 168 -17.47 -6.07 21.24
C PHE A 168 -16.58 -7.18 21.80
N GLN A 169 -17.10 -8.40 21.90
CA GLN A 169 -16.30 -9.60 22.16
C GLN A 169 -15.89 -10.24 20.83
N PRO A 170 -14.71 -10.88 20.69
CA PRO A 170 -14.22 -11.41 19.42
C PRO A 170 -15.26 -12.20 18.61
N LEU A 171 -16.02 -13.08 19.28
CA LEU A 171 -17.04 -13.92 18.64
C LEU A 171 -18.23 -13.16 18.04
N ASP A 172 -18.48 -11.92 18.48
CA ASP A 172 -19.53 -11.05 17.95
C ASP A 172 -19.12 -10.36 16.63
N LEU A 173 -17.82 -10.40 16.28
CA LEU A 173 -17.28 -9.67 15.14
C LEU A 173 -17.98 -9.99 13.81
N PRO A 174 -18.21 -11.27 13.42
CA PRO A 174 -18.83 -11.57 12.14
C PRO A 174 -20.25 -11.01 12.01
N GLU A 175 -21.06 -11.07 13.08
CA GLU A 175 -22.43 -10.55 13.08
C GLU A 175 -22.44 -9.02 12.99
N LEU A 176 -21.63 -8.35 13.81
CA LEU A 176 -21.52 -6.88 13.81
C LEU A 176 -21.01 -6.35 12.47
N LEU A 177 -20.01 -7.02 11.90
CA LEU A 177 -19.46 -6.72 10.59
C LEU A 177 -20.53 -6.86 9.51
N GLY A 178 -21.24 -7.99 9.50
CA GLY A 178 -22.33 -8.26 8.55
C GLY A 178 -23.41 -7.17 8.59
N LYS A 179 -23.91 -6.84 9.79
CA LYS A 179 -24.92 -5.78 10.00
C LYS A 179 -24.45 -4.44 9.43
N LEU A 180 -23.20 -4.06 9.71
CA LEU A 180 -22.65 -2.78 9.31
C LEU A 180 -22.38 -2.70 7.80
N LEU A 181 -21.86 -3.76 7.19
CA LEU A 181 -21.60 -3.81 5.75
C LEU A 181 -22.90 -3.77 4.94
N HIS A 182 -23.93 -4.52 5.36
CA HIS A 182 -25.26 -4.48 4.72
C HIS A 182 -25.96 -3.13 4.87
N TRP A 183 -25.71 -2.40 5.95
CA TRP A 183 -26.13 -1.01 6.08
C TRP A 183 -25.34 -0.10 5.13
N PHE A 184 -24.01 -0.24 5.09
CA PHE A 184 -23.14 0.64 4.30
C PHE A 184 -23.48 0.58 2.81
N VAL A 185 -23.70 -0.60 2.24
CA VAL A 185 -24.05 -0.72 0.81
C VAL A 185 -25.35 0.00 0.45
N LYS A 186 -26.29 0.19 1.39
CA LYS A 186 -27.52 0.95 1.17
C LYS A 186 -27.31 2.46 1.14
N THR A 187 -26.15 2.95 1.57
CA THR A 187 -25.79 4.37 1.50
C THR A 187 -25.35 4.80 0.10
N ASP A 188 -25.01 3.84 -0.78
CA ASP A 188 -24.45 4.06 -2.13
C ASP A 188 -23.22 5.00 -2.16
N CYS A 189 -22.57 5.18 -1.01
CA CYS A 189 -21.39 6.03 -0.90
C CYS A 189 -20.12 5.28 -1.26
N PRO A 190 -19.10 5.95 -1.83
CA PRO A 190 -17.87 5.28 -2.26
C PRO A 190 -16.95 4.90 -1.09
N ARG A 191 -17.12 5.51 0.10
CA ARG A 191 -16.29 5.35 1.31
C ARG A 191 -17.13 5.57 2.57
N MET A 192 -16.79 4.90 3.67
CA MET A 192 -17.48 5.05 4.97
C MET A 192 -17.50 6.50 5.46
N ALA A 193 -16.34 7.17 5.46
CA ALA A 193 -16.25 8.55 5.90
C ALA A 193 -17.07 9.53 5.04
N VAL A 194 -17.37 9.18 3.78
CA VAL A 194 -18.29 9.98 2.94
C VAL A 194 -19.72 9.79 3.43
N ALA A 195 -20.17 8.55 3.61
CA ALA A 195 -21.51 8.26 4.12
C ALA A 195 -21.80 8.99 5.44
N LEU A 196 -20.84 8.98 6.37
CA LEU A 196 -21.00 9.66 7.66
C LEU A 196 -21.07 11.18 7.53
N ARG A 197 -20.27 11.79 6.64
CA ARG A 197 -20.34 13.23 6.37
C ARG A 197 -21.65 13.64 5.70
N ASP A 198 -22.22 12.76 4.89
CA ASP A 198 -23.51 12.96 4.22
C ASP A 198 -24.71 12.72 5.15
N GLY A 199 -24.46 12.44 6.44
CA GLY A 199 -25.48 12.34 7.48
C GLY A 199 -26.04 10.94 7.70
N HIS A 200 -25.51 9.91 7.04
CA HIS A 200 -25.90 8.53 7.33
C HIS A 200 -25.40 8.10 8.72
N VAL A 201 -26.28 7.48 9.52
CA VAL A 201 -25.95 7.03 10.88
C VAL A 201 -25.65 5.53 10.87
N ALA A 202 -24.40 5.17 11.19
CA ALA A 202 -23.98 3.77 11.28
C ALA A 202 -24.72 3.06 12.43
N PRO A 203 -25.17 1.80 12.25
CA PRO A 203 -25.96 1.06 13.24
C PRO A 203 -25.09 0.42 14.34
N LEU A 204 -24.14 1.18 14.86
CA LEU A 204 -23.23 0.83 15.94
C LEU A 204 -23.40 1.77 17.13
N ARG A 205 -23.14 1.25 18.33
CA ARG A 205 -22.98 2.09 19.52
C ARG A 205 -21.66 2.87 19.44
N GLN A 206 -21.57 3.95 20.20
CA GLN A 206 -20.36 4.78 20.34
C GLN A 206 -19.89 4.67 21.80
N ASP A 207 -19.26 3.55 22.12
CA ASP A 207 -18.96 3.14 23.49
C ASP A 207 -17.60 3.70 23.97
N ALA A 208 -16.56 3.64 23.13
CA ALA A 208 -15.22 4.10 23.50
C ALA A 208 -14.40 4.63 22.31
N PRO A 209 -13.48 5.58 22.52
CA PRO A 209 -12.49 5.99 21.51
C PRO A 209 -11.36 4.95 21.39
N PRO A 210 -10.67 4.86 20.23
CA PRO A 210 -9.47 4.04 20.10
C PRO A 210 -8.34 4.60 20.97
N ARG A 211 -7.41 3.74 21.40
CA ARG A 211 -6.13 4.19 21.98
C ARG A 211 -5.41 5.09 20.98
N PRO A 212 -4.80 6.22 21.38
CA PRO A 212 -4.14 7.12 20.44
C PRO A 212 -2.89 6.47 19.83
N GLN A 213 -2.70 6.65 18.52
CA GLN A 213 -1.48 6.24 17.85
C GLN A 213 -0.30 7.17 18.21
N PRO A 214 0.90 6.64 18.52
CA PRO A 214 2.13 7.43 18.68
C PRO A 214 2.54 8.15 17.39
N ALA A 215 3.50 9.07 17.48
CA ALA A 215 4.02 9.74 16.30
C ALA A 215 4.62 8.72 15.31
N MET A 216 4.35 8.89 14.02
CA MET A 216 4.81 7.96 12.99
C MET A 216 6.33 7.83 12.97
N ALA A 217 7.05 8.92 13.22
CA ALA A 217 8.52 8.90 13.27
C ALA A 217 9.04 7.91 14.32
N ASP A 218 8.42 7.85 15.49
CA ASP A 218 8.81 6.95 16.59
C ASP A 218 8.50 5.49 16.24
N LEU A 219 7.35 5.26 15.60
CA LEU A 219 6.98 3.92 15.11
C LEU A 219 8.00 3.44 14.08
N LEU A 220 8.31 4.23 13.05
CA LEU A 220 9.26 3.83 12.01
C LEU A 220 10.66 3.53 12.54
N GLN A 221 11.10 4.23 13.59
CA GLN A 221 12.41 4.00 14.21
C GLN A 221 12.49 2.71 15.04
N THR A 222 11.38 2.29 15.65
CA THR A 222 11.37 1.17 16.61
C THR A 222 10.79 -0.14 16.04
N SER A 223 10.19 -0.08 14.85
CA SER A 223 9.43 -1.20 14.27
C SER A 223 10.26 -2.29 13.60
N GLY A 224 11.55 -2.04 13.33
CA GLY A 224 12.41 -2.98 12.59
C GLY A 224 11.98 -3.17 11.13
N LEU A 225 11.45 -2.12 10.50
CA LEU A 225 10.97 -2.17 9.11
C LEU A 225 12.14 -2.21 8.12
N LEU A 226 11.93 -2.98 7.05
CA LEU A 226 12.74 -2.99 5.85
C LEU A 226 11.98 -2.27 4.74
N PHE A 227 12.48 -1.11 4.32
CA PHE A 227 11.84 -0.31 3.28
C PHE A 227 12.40 -0.66 1.90
N ALA A 228 11.52 -0.82 0.92
CA ALA A 228 11.94 -0.89 -0.47
C ALA A 228 12.09 0.56 -1.01
N PRO A 229 13.19 0.90 -1.71
CA PRO A 229 13.32 2.19 -2.37
C PRO A 229 12.10 2.46 -3.26
N PHE A 230 11.41 3.59 -3.05
CA PHE A 230 10.18 3.98 -3.76
C PHE A 230 9.01 2.99 -3.62
N GLY A 231 9.11 2.04 -2.70
CA GLY A 231 8.21 0.89 -2.58
C GLY A 231 8.38 -0.17 -3.68
N ALA A 232 9.52 -0.18 -4.37
CA ALA A 232 9.80 -1.06 -5.49
C ALA A 232 10.92 -2.04 -5.13
N ALA A 233 10.55 -3.23 -4.66
CA ALA A 233 11.52 -4.29 -4.42
C ALA A 233 11.76 -5.10 -5.69
N SER A 234 12.91 -5.77 -5.76
CA SER A 234 13.18 -6.79 -6.78
C SER A 234 12.98 -8.19 -6.22
N SER A 235 12.87 -9.18 -7.09
CA SER A 235 12.93 -10.59 -6.71
C SER A 235 14.21 -10.88 -5.93
N GLN A 236 15.35 -10.33 -6.34
CA GLN A 236 16.62 -10.45 -5.61
C GLN A 236 16.54 -9.91 -4.18
N ALA A 237 15.81 -8.80 -3.96
CA ALA A 237 15.57 -8.27 -2.63
C ALA A 237 14.70 -9.22 -1.79
N PHE A 238 13.67 -9.84 -2.40
CA PHE A 238 12.85 -10.84 -1.71
C PHE A 238 13.63 -12.14 -1.42
N HIS A 239 14.54 -12.57 -2.31
CA HIS A 239 15.43 -13.71 -2.05
C HIS A 239 16.31 -13.52 -0.83
N GLU A 240 16.76 -12.29 -0.53
CA GLU A 240 17.49 -11.98 0.71
C GLU A 240 16.68 -12.26 1.98
N LEU A 241 15.35 -12.30 1.86
CA LEU A 241 14.41 -12.53 2.95
C LEU A 241 13.69 -13.89 2.84
N ALA A 242 14.10 -14.78 1.93
CA ALA A 242 13.41 -16.04 1.63
C ALA A 242 13.30 -17.01 2.83
N ALA A 243 14.17 -16.86 3.84
CA ALA A 243 14.12 -17.65 5.08
C ALA A 243 13.23 -17.04 6.18
N GLN A 244 12.53 -15.93 5.89
CA GLN A 244 11.77 -15.15 6.87
C GLN A 244 10.28 -15.11 6.52
N GLY A 245 9.43 -15.23 7.53
CA GLY A 245 8.06 -14.71 7.43
C GLY A 245 8.08 -13.19 7.38
N LEU A 246 7.21 -12.59 6.55
CA LEU A 246 7.12 -11.14 6.37
C LEU A 246 5.70 -10.64 6.66
N ARG A 247 5.63 -9.48 7.28
CA ARG A 247 4.40 -8.70 7.45
C ARG A 247 4.45 -7.50 6.53
N LEU A 248 3.47 -7.40 5.65
CA LEU A 248 3.31 -6.27 4.75
C LEU A 248 2.77 -5.07 5.51
N THR A 249 3.16 -3.87 5.08
CA THR A 249 2.78 -2.63 5.75
C THR A 249 2.17 -1.62 4.77
N PRO A 250 1.38 -0.64 5.24
CA PRO A 250 0.89 0.44 4.39
C PRO A 250 2.00 1.47 4.03
N TRP A 251 3.22 1.31 4.55
CA TRP A 251 4.34 2.26 4.37
C TRP A 251 5.30 1.83 3.26
N ARG A 252 4.88 0.91 2.39
CA ARG A 252 5.71 0.32 1.32
C ARG A 252 7.01 -0.29 1.87
N ALA A 253 6.88 -0.90 3.05
CA ALA A 253 7.92 -1.61 3.77
C ALA A 253 7.40 -3.00 4.17
N VAL A 254 8.31 -3.87 4.57
CA VAL A 254 8.00 -5.16 5.19
C VAL A 254 8.61 -5.22 6.59
N ARG A 255 7.98 -5.99 7.48
CA ARG A 255 8.56 -6.35 8.78
C ARG A 255 8.80 -7.84 8.82
N PRO A 256 10.06 -8.31 8.92
CA PRO A 256 10.34 -9.71 9.15
C PRO A 256 9.89 -10.16 10.55
N ASP A 257 9.47 -11.41 10.68
CA ASP A 257 9.04 -11.98 11.98
C ASP A 257 10.21 -12.16 12.95
N SER A 258 11.41 -12.41 12.42
CA SER A 258 12.67 -12.46 13.17
C SER A 258 13.52 -11.22 12.86
N PRO A 259 14.58 -10.92 13.63
CA PRO A 259 15.51 -9.85 13.28
C PRO A 259 16.00 -9.98 11.82
N PRO A 260 16.03 -8.86 11.06
CA PRO A 260 16.34 -8.90 9.64
C PRO A 260 17.78 -9.39 9.42
N PRO A 261 18.04 -10.20 8.37
CA PRO A 261 19.41 -10.51 7.99
C PRO A 261 20.11 -9.26 7.45
N LEU A 262 21.42 -9.35 7.21
CA LEU A 262 22.11 -8.34 6.40
C LEU A 262 21.52 -8.35 4.99
N THR A 263 21.13 -7.17 4.52
CA THR A 263 20.52 -6.98 3.21
C THR A 263 21.25 -5.87 2.47
N ARG A 264 21.29 -5.97 1.13
CA ARG A 264 21.87 -4.94 0.25
C ARG A 264 20.80 -4.12 -0.46
N HIS A 265 19.60 -4.68 -0.61
CA HIS A 265 18.52 -4.03 -1.37
C HIS A 265 17.46 -3.35 -0.50
N TRP A 266 17.42 -3.66 0.80
CA TRP A 266 16.46 -3.09 1.74
C TRP A 266 17.08 -1.95 2.55
N LEU A 267 16.27 -0.92 2.83
CA LEU A 267 16.67 0.19 3.68
C LEU A 267 16.22 -0.09 5.10
N GLN A 268 17.11 0.12 6.07
CA GLN A 268 16.79 0.00 7.50
C GLN A 268 16.69 1.36 8.19
N ASN A 269 17.36 2.39 7.65
CA ASN A 269 17.30 3.72 8.20
C ASN A 269 16.03 4.43 7.71
N PRO A 270 15.06 4.75 8.58
CA PRO A 270 13.84 5.46 8.18
C PRO A 270 14.11 6.90 7.68
N ASN A 271 15.33 7.43 7.91
CA ASN A 271 15.75 8.74 7.42
C ASN A 271 16.50 8.69 6.08
N ASP A 272 16.63 7.52 5.43
CA ASP A 272 17.29 7.39 4.12
C ASP A 272 16.66 8.33 3.09
N THR A 273 17.49 9.01 2.30
CA THR A 273 17.03 10.03 1.35
C THR A 273 16.11 9.47 0.27
N ARG A 274 16.25 8.18 -0.08
CA ARG A 274 15.38 7.49 -1.05
C ARG A 274 13.93 7.39 -0.58
N LEU A 275 13.68 7.42 0.73
CA LEU A 275 12.33 7.42 1.31
C LEU A 275 11.62 8.78 1.21
N ARG A 276 12.36 9.83 0.80
CA ARG A 276 11.82 11.17 0.54
C ARG A 276 11.39 11.35 -0.91
N VAL A 277 11.61 10.33 -1.74
CA VAL A 277 11.29 10.35 -3.16
C VAL A 277 10.17 9.37 -3.46
N ASP A 278 9.12 9.84 -4.14
CA ASP A 278 8.09 8.99 -4.73
C ASP A 278 8.37 8.84 -6.22
N ALA A 279 8.61 7.60 -6.68
CA ALA A 279 8.86 7.32 -8.10
C ALA A 279 7.91 6.25 -8.62
N CYS A 280 7.17 6.53 -9.69
CA CYS A 280 6.36 5.51 -10.36
C CYS A 280 7.27 4.54 -11.16
N PRO A 281 6.75 3.45 -11.74
CA PRO A 281 7.56 2.56 -12.59
C PRO A 281 8.21 3.26 -13.79
N GLY A 282 7.54 4.25 -14.38
CA GLY A 282 8.04 4.97 -15.57
C GLY A 282 8.07 4.10 -16.83
N ALA A 283 8.67 4.61 -17.90
CA ALA A 283 8.93 3.84 -19.11
C ALA A 283 10.11 2.86 -18.89
N PRO A 284 10.12 1.69 -19.56
CA PRO A 284 9.09 1.16 -20.46
C PRO A 284 7.92 0.47 -19.71
N HIS A 285 8.01 0.34 -18.39
CA HIS A 285 7.09 -0.45 -17.55
C HIS A 285 5.65 0.09 -17.49
N CYS A 286 5.45 1.36 -17.81
CA CYS A 286 4.15 2.02 -17.86
C CYS A 286 3.92 2.61 -19.25
N SER A 287 2.88 2.14 -19.94
CA SER A 287 2.49 2.63 -21.27
C SER A 287 2.07 4.10 -21.31
N ALA A 288 1.76 4.69 -20.16
CA ALA A 288 1.44 6.10 -20.05
C ALA A 288 2.68 7.00 -19.87
N ALA A 289 3.84 6.42 -19.57
CA ALA A 289 5.06 7.17 -19.29
C ALA A 289 5.92 7.29 -20.55
N SER A 290 6.52 8.47 -20.74
CA SER A 290 7.46 8.73 -21.83
C SER A 290 8.92 8.79 -21.38
N VAL A 291 9.18 8.64 -20.08
CA VAL A 291 10.50 8.81 -19.44
C VAL A 291 10.74 7.70 -18.41
N THR A 292 12.01 7.36 -18.20
CA THR A 292 12.42 6.53 -17.06
C THR A 292 12.29 7.34 -15.76
N THR A 293 12.03 6.67 -14.64
CA THR A 293 11.80 7.35 -13.36
C THR A 293 12.70 6.79 -12.26
N ARG A 294 12.59 5.51 -11.91
CA ARG A 294 13.25 4.96 -10.70
C ARG A 294 14.78 5.16 -10.70
N ASP A 295 15.44 5.01 -11.84
CA ASP A 295 16.89 5.25 -11.94
C ASP A 295 17.27 6.71 -11.71
N LEU A 296 16.50 7.64 -12.29
CA LEU A 296 16.67 9.07 -12.05
C LEU A 296 16.34 9.43 -10.60
N ALA A 297 15.33 8.80 -10.00
CA ALA A 297 14.98 9.00 -8.60
C ALA A 297 16.13 8.61 -7.66
N LEU A 298 16.86 7.53 -7.96
CA LEU A 298 18.05 7.15 -7.19
C LEU A 298 19.15 8.21 -7.28
N GLN A 299 19.38 8.78 -8.46
CA GLN A 299 20.37 9.83 -8.68
C GLN A 299 20.00 11.15 -7.98
N LEU A 300 18.72 11.48 -7.93
CA LEU A 300 18.22 12.73 -7.36
C LEU A 300 17.95 12.65 -5.85
N ALA A 301 17.75 11.46 -5.28
CA ALA A 301 17.44 11.28 -3.86
C ALA A 301 18.43 12.00 -2.91
N PRO A 302 19.77 11.96 -3.11
CA PRO A 302 20.71 12.67 -2.24
C PRO A 302 20.49 14.18 -2.16
N LEU A 303 19.79 14.79 -3.13
CA LEU A 303 19.51 16.22 -3.18
C LEU A 303 18.28 16.63 -2.35
N VAL A 304 17.52 15.68 -1.82
CA VAL A 304 16.27 15.95 -1.11
C VAL A 304 16.52 16.05 0.40
N PRO A 305 16.45 17.25 1.00
CA PRO A 305 16.76 17.44 2.41
C PRO A 305 15.65 16.88 3.33
N PRO A 306 15.94 16.73 4.64
CA PRO A 306 14.93 16.25 5.60
C PRO A 306 13.67 17.12 5.58
N GLY A 307 12.50 16.49 5.70
CA GLY A 307 11.21 17.17 5.70
C GLY A 307 10.71 17.63 4.32
N ARG A 308 11.48 17.41 3.25
CA ARG A 308 11.06 17.68 1.86
C ARG A 308 10.77 16.41 1.10
N HIS A 309 9.94 16.52 0.07
CA HIS A 309 9.60 15.43 -0.82
C HIS A 309 9.80 15.78 -2.30
N LEU A 310 10.39 14.82 -3.03
CA LEU A 310 10.45 14.83 -4.48
C LEU A 310 9.46 13.81 -5.03
N HIS A 311 8.64 14.18 -6.00
CA HIS A 311 7.83 13.25 -6.76
C HIS A 311 8.30 13.18 -8.20
N LEU A 312 8.78 12.02 -8.63
CA LEU A 312 9.19 11.76 -10.00
C LEU A 312 8.12 10.89 -10.70
N SER A 313 7.32 11.54 -11.55
CA SER A 313 6.21 10.92 -12.26
C SER A 313 6.54 10.78 -13.74
N GLY A 314 6.32 9.60 -14.31
CA GLY A 314 6.53 9.38 -15.74
C GLY A 314 5.47 10.03 -16.64
N CYS A 315 4.36 10.47 -16.04
CA CYS A 315 3.25 11.17 -16.71
C CYS A 315 2.39 11.93 -15.69
N ALA A 316 1.41 12.71 -16.19
CA ALA A 316 0.51 13.53 -15.37
C ALA A 316 -0.41 12.77 -14.40
N LYS A 317 -0.46 11.42 -14.42
CA LYS A 317 -1.38 10.62 -13.59
C LYS A 317 -1.03 10.61 -12.09
N GLY A 318 0.23 10.90 -11.74
CA GLY A 318 0.68 10.94 -10.33
C GLY A 318 0.45 9.63 -9.57
N CYS A 319 0.84 8.49 -10.14
CA CYS A 319 0.53 7.19 -9.54
C CYS A 319 1.29 6.93 -8.23
N ALA A 320 2.54 7.38 -8.13
CA ALA A 320 3.37 7.19 -6.94
C ALA A 320 2.97 8.13 -5.79
N ARG A 321 2.49 9.34 -6.10
CA ARG A 321 2.00 10.29 -5.10
C ARG A 321 0.78 11.05 -5.61
N ALA A 322 -0.33 10.90 -4.90
CA ALA A 322 -1.60 11.56 -5.25
C ALA A 322 -1.70 13.00 -4.71
N THR A 323 -0.95 13.31 -3.65
CA THR A 323 -0.86 14.63 -3.02
C THR A 323 0.28 15.45 -3.62
N ALA A 324 0.33 16.74 -3.30
CA ALA A 324 1.44 17.59 -3.70
C ALA A 324 2.76 17.14 -3.06
N ALA A 325 3.87 17.43 -3.75
CA ALA A 325 5.22 17.33 -3.23
C ALA A 325 5.87 18.72 -3.31
N ASP A 326 6.97 18.93 -2.58
CA ASP A 326 7.71 20.20 -2.65
C ASP A 326 8.21 20.47 -4.06
N VAL A 327 8.74 19.42 -4.69
CA VAL A 327 9.15 19.40 -6.09
C VAL A 327 8.54 18.18 -6.76
N THR A 328 7.88 18.40 -7.90
CA THR A 328 7.39 17.33 -8.77
C THR A 328 8.02 17.47 -10.15
N LEU A 329 8.55 16.37 -10.66
CA LEU A 329 9.08 16.24 -12.01
C LEU A 329 8.15 15.29 -12.80
N THR A 330 7.50 15.81 -13.83
CA THR A 330 6.51 15.07 -14.63
C THR A 330 7.02 14.83 -16.05
N GLY A 331 7.08 13.57 -16.47
CA GLY A 331 7.43 13.17 -17.82
C GLY A 331 6.43 13.62 -18.88
N ARG A 332 6.93 14.16 -19.98
CA ARG A 332 6.21 14.51 -21.21
C ARG A 332 7.15 14.42 -22.41
N ASP A 333 6.80 13.61 -23.41
CA ASP A 333 7.53 13.50 -24.70
C ASP A 333 9.05 13.31 -24.55
N GLY A 334 9.46 12.42 -23.65
CA GLY A 334 10.88 12.13 -23.38
C GLY A 334 11.62 13.18 -22.55
N ARG A 335 10.93 14.23 -22.12
CA ARG A 335 11.44 15.33 -21.28
C ARG A 335 10.65 15.43 -19.98
N PHE A 336 11.04 16.37 -19.12
CA PHE A 336 10.37 16.62 -17.85
C PHE A 336 9.86 18.05 -17.73
N ASP A 337 8.69 18.17 -17.11
CA ASP A 337 8.16 19.42 -16.60
C ASP A 337 8.42 19.49 -15.09
N LEU A 338 8.87 20.65 -14.60
CA LEU A 338 9.08 20.97 -13.20
C LEU A 338 7.84 21.67 -12.63
N ILE A 339 7.31 21.14 -11.55
CA ILE A 339 6.14 21.65 -10.83
C ILE A 339 6.58 21.87 -9.38
N LEU A 340 6.32 23.05 -8.83
CA LEU A 340 6.66 23.40 -7.45
C LEU A 340 5.41 23.33 -6.58
N GLN A 341 5.53 22.71 -5.39
CA GLN A 341 4.44 22.60 -4.41
C GLN A 341 3.13 22.06 -5.01
N GLY A 342 3.24 21.12 -5.96
CA GLY A 342 2.14 20.66 -6.80
C GLY A 342 2.16 19.17 -7.07
N ARG A 343 1.09 18.69 -7.69
CA ARG A 343 0.87 17.30 -8.13
C ARG A 343 1.38 17.13 -9.56
N ALA A 344 1.54 15.87 -10.00
CA ALA A 344 2.08 15.58 -11.33
C ALA A 344 1.27 16.15 -12.50
N GLY A 345 -0.03 16.38 -12.33
CA GLY A 345 -0.91 16.92 -13.36
C GLY A 345 -1.10 18.43 -13.32
N ASP A 346 -0.45 19.13 -12.39
CA ASP A 346 -0.63 20.57 -12.21
C ASP A 346 0.20 21.37 -13.23
N ALA A 347 -0.05 22.69 -13.28
CA ALA A 347 0.66 23.58 -14.19
C ALA A 347 2.17 23.64 -13.86
N PRO A 348 3.06 23.46 -14.85
CA PRO A 348 4.49 23.48 -14.61
C PRO A 348 5.07 24.90 -14.54
N ALA A 349 6.05 25.07 -13.67
CA ALA A 349 6.88 26.28 -13.58
C ALA A 349 7.92 26.32 -14.71
N GLN A 350 8.39 25.16 -15.16
CA GLN A 350 9.32 25.03 -16.28
C GLN A 350 9.01 23.74 -17.05
N THR A 351 9.13 23.77 -18.38
CA THR A 351 8.80 22.62 -19.25
C THR A 351 9.99 22.17 -20.08
N GLY A 352 9.97 20.92 -20.52
CA GLY A 352 10.92 20.43 -21.54
C GLY A 352 12.36 20.22 -21.05
N LEU A 353 12.56 20.08 -19.75
CA LEU A 353 13.86 19.81 -19.14
C LEU A 353 14.41 18.46 -19.62
N ALA A 354 15.69 18.44 -19.97
CA ALA A 354 16.38 17.20 -20.31
C ALA A 354 16.72 16.42 -19.03
N PRO A 355 16.73 15.07 -19.06
CA PRO A 355 17.00 14.27 -17.87
C PRO A 355 18.31 14.63 -17.13
N HIS A 356 19.37 14.96 -17.88
CA HIS A 356 20.68 15.30 -17.32
C HIS A 356 20.72 16.69 -16.63
N THR A 357 19.73 17.56 -16.87
CA THR A 357 19.69 18.91 -16.25
C THR A 357 18.87 18.92 -14.95
N LEU A 358 18.21 17.82 -14.59
CA LEU A 358 17.24 17.78 -13.49
C LEU A 358 17.87 18.09 -12.13
N ALA A 359 19.07 17.58 -11.85
CA ALA A 359 19.76 17.83 -10.59
C ALA A 359 20.00 19.33 -10.35
N ALA A 360 20.46 20.04 -11.39
CA ALA A 360 20.64 21.49 -11.34
C ALA A 360 19.30 22.23 -11.23
N ALA A 361 18.29 21.78 -11.97
CA ALA A 361 16.97 22.40 -11.98
C ALA A 361 16.28 22.34 -10.60
N ILE A 362 16.43 21.25 -9.84
CA ILE A 362 15.76 21.10 -8.54
C ILE A 362 16.56 21.66 -7.35
N GLY A 363 17.87 21.86 -7.50
CA GLY A 363 18.79 22.12 -6.38
C GLY A 363 18.46 23.36 -5.53
N GLY A 364 17.75 24.35 -6.07
CA GLY A 364 17.33 25.57 -5.36
C GLY A 364 15.91 25.53 -4.78
N HIS A 365 15.12 24.50 -5.08
CA HIS A 365 13.67 24.51 -4.81
C HIS A 365 13.24 23.75 -3.56
N PHE A 366 14.19 23.16 -2.84
CA PHE A 366 13.92 22.53 -1.54
C PHE A 366 14.14 23.47 -0.33
N ALA A 367 14.52 24.72 -0.58
CA ALA A 367 14.58 25.74 0.45
C ALA A 367 13.19 25.94 1.08
N PRO A 368 13.09 26.21 2.40
CA PRO A 368 11.83 26.57 2.99
C PRO A 368 11.21 27.78 2.29
N PRO A 369 9.87 27.81 2.12
CA PRO A 369 9.22 29.04 1.70
C PRO A 369 9.62 30.14 2.69
N LEU A 370 10.11 31.25 2.14
CA LEU A 370 10.49 32.45 2.90
C LEU A 370 9.32 33.01 3.71
#